data_AF-A0A2G2XI84-F1
#
_entry.id   AF-A0A2G2XI84-F1
#
_cell.length_a   1.000
_cell.length_b   1.000
_cell.length_c   1.000
_cell.angle_alpha   90.00
_cell.angle_beta   90.00
_cell.angle_gamma   90.00
#
_symmetry.space_group_name_H-M   'P 1'
#
loop_
_entity.id
_entity.type
_entity.pdbx_description
1 polymer ?
#
loop_
_entity_poly.entity_id
_entity_poly.type
_entity_poly.pdbx_seq_one_letter_code
_entity_poly.pdbx_strand_id
1 'polypeptide(L)'
;MWRGVVVAYIVVAVCYFPVALVGYLVFGKDVEDNILISLQKPTWLIIMANLFVVVHVIGSYQIYAMPVFDMLETLLVKRLKFKPTWYLRFITRNIYVAFTMFFAIAFPFFGGLLGFFGGFAFAPTTYFLPCIMWLAIYKPRRFSLSWIINWICIILGVLLMILAPIGALRSIIIKAKGYTFFS
;
A
#
# COMPACT_ATOMS: atom_id res chain seq x y z
N MET A 1 -0.86 -24.56 7.32
CA MET A 1 -0.78 -23.16 6.84
C MET A 1 -0.38 -23.04 5.37
N TRP A 2 0.65 -23.77 4.88
CA TRP A 2 1.11 -23.69 3.48
C TRP A 2 0.01 -23.80 2.41
N ARG A 3 -0.85 -24.82 2.47
CA ARG A 3 -1.94 -25.02 1.48
C ARG A 3 -2.89 -23.81 1.41
N GLY A 4 -3.21 -23.20 2.55
CA GLY A 4 -4.06 -22.00 2.59
C GLY A 4 -3.38 -20.79 1.92
N VAL A 5 -2.08 -20.61 2.16
CA VAL A 5 -1.29 -19.55 1.52
C VAL A 5 -1.24 -19.75 0.00
N VAL A 6 -0.99 -20.98 -0.46
CA VAL A 6 -0.97 -21.29 -1.90
C VAL A 6 -2.32 -20.97 -2.55
N VAL A 7 -3.42 -21.42 -1.95
CA VAL A 7 -4.78 -21.12 -2.47
C VAL A 7 -5.03 -19.61 -2.50
N ALA A 8 -4.67 -18.88 -1.44
CA ALA A 8 -4.83 -17.43 -1.39
C ALA A 8 -4.07 -16.71 -2.52
N TYR A 9 -2.81 -17.08 -2.77
CA TYR A 9 -2.03 -16.50 -3.86
C TYR A 9 -2.58 -16.84 -5.26
N ILE A 10 -3.12 -18.05 -5.44
CA ILE A 10 -3.81 -18.42 -6.69
C ILE A 10 -5.03 -17.53 -6.90
N VAL A 11 -5.85 -17.32 -5.87
CA VAL A 11 -7.02 -16.44 -5.95
C VAL A 11 -6.61 -15.00 -6.29
N VAL A 12 -5.56 -14.47 -5.64
CA VAL A 12 -5.02 -13.14 -5.96
C VAL A 12 -4.57 -13.06 -7.42
N ALA A 13 -3.84 -14.06 -7.91
CA ALA A 13 -3.39 -14.11 -9.29
C ALA A 13 -4.58 -14.10 -10.28
N VAL A 14 -5.62 -14.90 -10.02
CA VAL A 14 -6.83 -14.94 -10.83
C VAL A 14 -7.60 -13.62 -10.80
N CYS A 15 -7.55 -12.87 -9.70
CA CYS A 15 -8.17 -11.54 -9.65
C CYS A 15 -7.34 -10.47 -10.36
N TYR A 16 -6.00 -10.53 -10.28
CA TYR A 16 -5.14 -9.43 -10.71
C TYR A 16 -4.70 -9.56 -12.17
N PHE A 17 -4.29 -10.75 -12.61
CA PHE A 17 -3.77 -10.95 -13.96
C PHE A 17 -4.81 -10.68 -15.06
N PRO A 18 -6.05 -11.20 -14.99
CA PRO A 18 -7.05 -10.91 -16.01
C PRO A 18 -7.38 -9.42 -16.10
N VAL A 19 -7.51 -8.73 -14.96
CA VAL A 19 -7.79 -7.29 -14.93
C VAL A 19 -6.64 -6.50 -15.55
N ALA A 20 -5.39 -6.84 -15.23
CA ALA A 20 -4.22 -6.18 -15.80
C ALA A 20 -4.08 -6.44 -17.32
N LEU A 21 -4.23 -7.70 -17.74
CA LEU A 21 -4.09 -8.09 -19.15
C LEU A 21 -5.21 -7.52 -20.01
N VAL A 22 -6.48 -7.71 -19.62
CA VAL A 22 -7.62 -7.20 -20.38
C VAL A 22 -7.65 -5.67 -20.33
N GLY A 23 -7.35 -5.06 -19.18
CA GLY A 23 -7.25 -3.60 -19.05
C GLY A 23 -6.22 -3.02 -20.02
N TYR A 24 -5.02 -3.60 -20.08
CA TYR A 24 -4.00 -3.14 -21.02
C TYR A 24 -4.37 -3.42 -22.48
N LEU A 25 -5.01 -4.55 -22.79
CA LEU A 25 -5.47 -4.84 -24.16
C LEU A 25 -6.52 -3.85 -24.66
N VAL A 26 -7.40 -3.37 -23.77
CA VAL A 26 -8.49 -2.44 -24.12
C VAL A 26 -8.01 -0.99 -24.18
N PHE A 27 -7.26 -0.54 -23.18
CA PHE A 27 -6.86 0.88 -23.06
C PHE A 27 -5.46 1.18 -23.61
N GLY A 28 -4.65 0.15 -23.86
CA GLY A 28 -3.30 0.31 -24.39
C GLY A 28 -2.44 1.24 -23.54
N LYS A 29 -1.90 2.29 -24.18
CA LYS A 29 -1.03 3.28 -23.55
C LYS A 29 -1.78 4.36 -22.76
N ASP A 30 -3.11 4.45 -22.95
CA ASP A 30 -3.96 5.46 -22.32
C ASP A 30 -4.52 4.98 -20.96
N VAL A 31 -4.01 3.87 -20.44
CA VAL A 31 -4.41 3.34 -19.14
C VAL A 31 -3.87 4.23 -18.01
N GLU A 32 -4.76 4.64 -17.12
CA GLU A 32 -4.45 5.46 -15.96
C GLU A 32 -4.06 4.58 -14.76
N ASP A 33 -3.35 5.18 -13.79
CA ASP A 33 -2.96 4.52 -12.53
C ASP A 33 -4.19 3.92 -11.80
N ASN A 34 -5.32 4.62 -11.88
CA ASN A 34 -6.63 4.11 -11.45
C ASN A 34 -7.46 3.77 -12.69
N ILE A 35 -7.62 2.47 -12.95
CA ILE A 35 -8.35 1.93 -14.11
C ILE A 35 -9.79 2.45 -14.22
N LEU A 36 -10.42 2.85 -13.10
CA LEU A 36 -11.78 3.38 -13.12
C LEU A 36 -11.88 4.75 -13.82
N ILE A 37 -10.77 5.48 -13.89
CA ILE A 37 -10.68 6.77 -14.59
C ILE A 37 -10.59 6.53 -16.11
N SER A 38 -9.98 5.44 -16.54
CA SER A 38 -9.89 5.07 -17.96
C SER A 38 -11.23 4.60 -18.55
N LEU A 39 -12.18 4.16 -17.72
CA LEU A 39 -13.51 3.74 -18.18
C LEU A 39 -14.34 4.96 -18.63
N GLN A 40 -14.74 4.98 -19.90
CA GLN A 40 -15.56 6.08 -20.45
C GLN A 40 -17.05 5.73 -20.60
N LYS A 41 -17.40 4.46 -20.88
CA LYS A 41 -18.78 3.99 -21.10
C LYS A 41 -18.95 2.53 -20.69
N PRO A 42 -20.16 2.07 -20.32
CA PRO A 42 -21.36 2.86 -20.03
C PRO A 42 -21.34 3.47 -18.61
N THR A 43 -21.97 4.64 -18.43
CA THR A 43 -21.90 5.43 -17.18
C THR A 43 -22.44 4.68 -15.95
N TRP A 44 -23.50 3.89 -16.10
CA TRP A 44 -24.12 3.16 -14.98
C TRP A 44 -23.12 2.16 -14.35
N LEU A 45 -22.30 1.51 -15.17
CA LEU A 45 -21.32 0.53 -14.72
C LEU A 45 -20.19 1.20 -13.94
N ILE A 46 -19.75 2.38 -14.41
CA ILE A 46 -18.73 3.19 -13.75
C ILE A 46 -19.22 3.66 -12.38
N ILE A 47 -20.47 4.12 -12.29
CA ILE A 47 -21.07 4.54 -11.02
C ILE A 47 -21.14 3.35 -10.05
N MET A 48 -21.61 2.19 -10.51
CA MET A 48 -21.69 0.99 -9.69
C MET A 48 -20.32 0.52 -9.20
N ALA A 49 -19.30 0.54 -10.07
CA ALA A 49 -17.94 0.17 -9.69
C ALA A 49 -17.36 1.13 -8.64
N ASN A 50 -17.53 2.44 -8.81
CA ASN A 50 -17.11 3.43 -7.82
C ASN A 50 -17.86 3.26 -6.49
N LEU A 51 -19.17 2.94 -6.51
CA LEU A 51 -19.93 2.66 -5.29
C LEU A 51 -19.36 1.47 -4.53
N PHE A 52 -19.01 0.38 -5.21
CA PHE A 52 -18.38 -0.78 -4.57
C PHE A 52 -17.01 -0.45 -3.97
N VAL A 53 -16.19 0.36 -4.66
CA VAL A 53 -14.93 0.85 -4.09
C VAL A 53 -15.17 1.65 -2.82
N VAL A 54 -16.14 2.57 -2.81
CA VAL A 54 -16.49 3.36 -1.62
C VAL A 54 -16.89 2.47 -0.46
N VAL A 55 -17.82 1.53 -0.67
CA VAL A 55 -18.29 0.61 0.38
C VAL A 55 -17.13 -0.22 0.94
N HIS A 56 -16.28 -0.77 0.06
CA HIS A 56 -15.12 -1.57 0.45
C HIS A 56 -14.06 -0.76 1.23
N VAL A 57 -13.74 0.44 0.76
CA VAL A 57 -12.71 1.30 1.36
C VAL A 57 -13.16 1.83 2.72
N ILE A 58 -14.45 2.16 2.90
CA ILE A 58 -15.00 2.56 4.21
C ILE A 58 -14.77 1.44 5.24
N GLY A 59 -15.12 0.20 4.90
CA GLY A 59 -14.92 -0.94 5.80
C GLY A 59 -13.43 -1.21 6.09
N SER A 60 -12.60 -1.19 5.04
CA SER A 60 -11.16 -1.44 5.15
C SER A 60 -10.46 -0.38 6.00
N TYR A 61 -10.82 0.90 5.83
CA TYR A 61 -10.25 2.00 6.62
C TYR A 61 -10.47 1.77 8.13
N GLN A 62 -11.67 1.35 8.53
CA GLN A 62 -11.93 1.09 9.96
C GLN A 62 -11.03 -0.01 10.53
N ILE A 63 -10.83 -1.10 9.78
CA ILE A 63 -9.97 -2.21 10.21
C ILE A 63 -8.51 -1.76 10.31
N TYR A 64 -8.01 -1.02 9.32
CA TYR A 64 -6.62 -0.57 9.30
C TYR A 64 -6.31 0.59 10.27
N ALA A 65 -7.30 1.44 10.56
CA ALA A 65 -7.11 2.57 11.46
C ALA A 65 -7.09 2.15 12.95
N MET A 66 -7.77 1.06 13.32
CA MET A 66 -7.83 0.61 14.73
C MET A 66 -6.46 0.40 15.40
N PRO A 67 -5.50 -0.35 14.80
CA PRO A 67 -4.17 -0.50 15.39
C PRO A 67 -3.42 0.83 15.51
N VAL A 68 -3.63 1.75 14.57
CA VAL A 68 -3.00 3.08 14.61
C VAL A 68 -3.57 3.92 15.75
N PHE A 69 -4.90 3.88 15.94
CA PHE A 69 -5.55 4.54 17.07
C PHE A 69 -5.05 4.00 18.41
N ASP A 70 -4.91 2.67 18.54
CA ASP A 70 -4.39 2.05 19.76
C ASP A 70 -2.93 2.43 20.03
N MET A 71 -2.09 2.49 18.99
CA MET A 71 -0.71 2.95 19.09
C MET A 71 -0.62 4.41 19.54
N LEU A 72 -1.44 5.30 18.97
CA LEU A 72 -1.47 6.73 19.33
C LEU A 72 -1.98 6.94 20.77
N GLU A 73 -3.04 6.24 21.16
CA GLU A 73 -3.57 6.31 22.53
C GLU A 73 -2.54 5.77 23.54
N THR A 74 -1.90 4.64 23.22
CA THR A 74 -0.83 4.07 24.05
C THR A 74 0.33 5.04 24.22
N LEU A 75 0.74 5.73 23.17
CA LEU A 75 1.77 6.78 23.23
C LEU A 75 1.34 7.92 24.17
N LEU A 76 0.13 8.43 24.00
CA LEU A 76 -0.40 9.57 24.76
C LEU A 76 -0.57 9.24 26.26
N VAL A 77 -1.06 8.04 26.58
CA VAL A 77 -1.31 7.62 27.96
C VAL A 77 0.00 7.20 28.64
N LYS A 78 0.81 6.35 28.00
CA LYS A 78 2.00 5.77 28.67
C LYS A 78 3.23 6.69 28.63
N ARG A 79 3.46 7.41 27.52
CA ARG A 79 4.65 8.26 27.37
C ARG A 79 4.37 9.70 27.77
N LEU A 80 3.23 10.25 27.35
CA LEU A 80 2.86 11.65 27.62
C LEU A 80 2.00 11.82 28.89
N LYS A 81 1.70 10.72 29.59
CA LYS A 81 1.00 10.69 30.89
C LYS A 81 -0.38 11.37 30.87
N PHE A 82 -1.05 11.40 29.72
CA PHE A 82 -2.44 11.87 29.65
C PHE A 82 -3.38 10.87 30.33
N LYS A 83 -4.46 11.39 30.93
CA LYS A 83 -5.51 10.54 31.52
C LYS A 83 -6.31 9.86 30.39
N PRO A 84 -6.52 8.53 30.44
CA PRO A 84 -7.32 7.81 29.47
C PRO A 84 -8.80 8.18 29.65
N THR A 85 -9.24 9.21 28.94
CA THR A 85 -10.61 9.72 28.97
C THR A 85 -11.27 9.55 27.61
N TRP A 86 -12.61 9.53 27.60
CA TRP A 86 -13.38 9.56 26.36
C TRP A 86 -12.99 10.74 25.45
N TYR A 87 -12.77 11.92 26.03
CA TYR A 87 -12.35 13.11 25.30
C TYR A 87 -11.00 12.93 24.59
N LEU A 88 -10.02 12.32 25.26
CA LEU A 88 -8.72 12.02 24.63
C LEU A 88 -8.89 11.12 23.41
N ARG A 89 -9.69 10.05 23.52
CA ARG A 89 -9.99 9.15 22.40
C ARG A 89 -10.70 9.85 21.26
N PHE A 90 -11.69 10.67 21.57
CA PHE A 90 -12.46 11.41 20.58
C PHE A 90 -11.58 12.40 19.82
N ILE A 91 -10.79 13.21 20.54
CA ILE A 91 -9.91 14.22 19.95
C ILE A 91 -8.83 13.55 19.09
N THR A 92 -8.15 12.53 19.60
CA THR A 92 -7.05 11.85 18.89
C THR A 92 -7.50 11.20 17.59
N ARG A 93 -8.65 10.52 17.60
CA ARG A 93 -9.22 9.90 16.39
C ARG A 93 -9.63 10.95 15.37
N ASN A 94 -10.31 12.02 15.78
CA ASN A 94 -10.71 13.08 14.85
C ASN A 94 -9.51 13.81 14.26
N ILE A 95 -8.47 14.11 15.07
CA ILE A 95 -7.23 14.72 14.57
C ILE A 95 -6.56 13.80 13.55
N TYR A 96 -6.47 12.50 13.83
CA TYR A 96 -5.90 11.54 12.89
C TYR A 96 -6.69 11.50 11.57
N VAL A 97 -8.02 11.40 11.64
CA VAL A 97 -8.87 11.38 10.44
C VAL A 97 -8.69 12.69 9.65
N ALA A 98 -8.78 13.85 10.31
CA ALA A 98 -8.60 15.15 9.69
C ALA A 98 -7.21 15.29 9.04
N PHE A 99 -6.16 14.80 9.71
CA PHE A 99 -4.80 14.77 9.18
C PHE A 99 -4.72 13.90 7.93
N THR A 100 -5.22 12.67 7.97
CA THR A 100 -5.21 11.77 6.80
C THR A 100 -6.03 12.34 5.63
N MET A 101 -7.17 12.98 5.92
CA MET A 101 -7.99 13.66 4.91
C MET A 101 -7.26 14.83 4.27
N PHE A 102 -6.58 15.67 5.08
CA PHE A 102 -5.77 16.77 4.57
C PHE A 102 -4.69 16.27 3.62
N PHE A 103 -3.94 15.23 4.00
CA PHE A 103 -2.90 14.65 3.12
C PHE A 103 -3.49 14.02 1.86
N ALA A 104 -4.64 13.37 1.95
CA ALA A 104 -5.31 12.78 0.80
C ALA A 104 -5.72 13.84 -0.25
N ILE A 105 -6.19 15.00 0.21
CA ILE A 105 -6.56 16.12 -0.68
C ILE A 105 -5.31 16.85 -1.20
N ALA A 106 -4.28 16.99 -0.35
CA ALA A 106 -3.05 17.68 -0.71
C ALA A 106 -2.21 16.95 -1.77
N PHE A 107 -2.20 15.62 -1.75
CA PHE A 107 -1.35 14.79 -2.61
C PHE A 107 -2.18 13.75 -3.40
N PRO A 108 -2.92 14.15 -4.46
CA PRO A 108 -3.78 13.24 -5.22
C PRO A 108 -3.01 12.35 -6.24
N PHE A 109 -1.77 11.94 -5.93
CA PHE A 109 -0.91 11.17 -6.83
C PHE A 109 -0.91 9.68 -6.49
N PHE A 110 -2.03 9.00 -6.78
CA PHE A 110 -2.26 7.60 -6.38
C PHE A 110 -1.12 6.64 -6.79
N GLY A 111 -0.76 6.59 -8.08
CA GLY A 111 0.30 5.68 -8.55
C GLY A 111 1.68 6.01 -7.96
N GLY A 112 1.99 7.29 -7.80
CA GLY A 112 3.23 7.74 -7.15
C GLY A 112 3.30 7.31 -5.69
N LEU A 113 2.24 7.52 -4.91
CA LEU A 113 2.19 7.11 -3.50
C LEU A 113 2.28 5.59 -3.34
N LEU A 114 1.55 4.83 -4.17
CA LEU A 114 1.62 3.36 -4.17
C LEU A 114 3.01 2.84 -4.50
N GLY A 115 3.66 3.40 -5.54
CA GLY A 115 5.03 3.03 -5.90
C GLY A 115 6.05 3.36 -4.81
N PHE A 116 5.88 4.52 -4.16
CA PHE A 116 6.77 4.97 -3.08
C PHE A 116 6.65 4.07 -1.85
N PHE A 117 5.46 3.94 -1.27
CA PHE A 117 5.26 3.12 -0.06
C PHE A 117 5.42 1.63 -0.35
N GLY A 118 5.08 1.18 -1.56
CA GLY A 118 5.33 -0.20 -1.99
C GLY A 118 6.81 -0.55 -2.00
N GLY A 119 7.65 0.32 -2.55
CA GLY A 119 9.10 0.16 -2.49
C GLY A 119 9.65 0.33 -1.08
N PHE A 120 9.34 1.44 -0.43
CA PHE A 120 9.96 1.81 0.84
C PHE A 120 9.53 0.94 2.02
N ALA A 121 8.23 0.63 2.16
CA ALA A 121 7.69 -0.06 3.32
C ALA A 121 7.42 -1.55 3.07
N PHE A 122 6.89 -1.92 1.91
CA PHE A 122 6.59 -3.32 1.60
C PHE A 122 7.82 -4.13 1.15
N ALA A 123 8.78 -3.53 0.45
CA ALA A 123 9.98 -4.26 0.04
C ALA A 123 10.79 -4.81 1.23
N PRO A 124 11.05 -4.04 2.31
CA PRO A 124 11.69 -4.57 3.52
C PRO A 124 10.92 -5.68 4.19
N THR A 125 9.64 -5.45 4.45
CA THR A 125 8.80 -6.34 5.27
C THR A 125 8.49 -7.65 4.57
N THR A 126 8.48 -7.67 3.23
CA THR A 126 8.08 -8.85 2.45
C THR A 126 9.27 -9.57 1.81
N TYR A 127 10.25 -8.85 1.26
CA TYR A 127 11.31 -9.47 0.46
C TYR A 127 12.58 -9.75 1.24
N PHE A 128 13.13 -8.78 1.97
CA PHE A 128 14.47 -8.97 2.55
C PHE A 128 14.49 -9.24 4.05
N LEU A 129 13.64 -8.62 4.88
CA LEU A 129 13.66 -8.87 6.33
C LEU A 129 13.37 -10.34 6.68
N PRO A 130 12.33 -11.00 6.14
CA PRO A 130 12.07 -12.41 6.44
C PRO A 130 13.22 -13.32 5.98
N CYS A 131 13.84 -13.01 4.84
CA CYS A 131 14.97 -13.76 4.30
C CYS A 131 16.22 -13.63 5.20
N ILE A 132 16.52 -12.42 5.69
CA ILE A 132 17.62 -12.18 6.64
C ILE A 132 17.35 -12.93 7.95
N MET A 133 16.13 -12.84 8.49
CA MET A 133 15.72 -13.54 9.70
C MET A 133 15.87 -15.06 9.53
N TRP A 134 15.44 -15.61 8.40
CA TRP A 134 15.57 -17.03 8.09
C TRP A 134 17.03 -17.48 8.04
N LEU A 135 17.89 -16.72 7.34
CA LEU A 135 19.33 -17.02 7.26
C LEU A 135 20.02 -16.93 8.62
N ALA A 136 19.62 -15.97 9.47
CA ALA A 136 20.19 -15.77 10.80
C ALA A 136 19.78 -16.88 11.80
N ILE A 137 18.51 -17.31 11.75
CA ILE A 137 17.95 -18.31 12.67
C ILE A 137 18.34 -19.73 12.25
N TYR A 138 18.06 -20.11 10.99
CA TYR A 138 18.17 -21.50 10.55
C TYR A 138 19.57 -21.88 10.04
N LYS A 139 20.39 -20.89 9.66
CA LYS A 139 21.78 -21.07 9.18
C LYS A 139 21.93 -22.23 8.18
N PRO A 140 21.20 -22.18 7.03
CA PRO A 140 21.27 -23.25 6.04
C PRO A 140 22.70 -23.41 5.47
N ARG A 141 23.02 -24.60 4.96
CA ARG A 141 24.33 -24.88 4.33
C ARG A 141 24.64 -23.83 3.26
N ARG A 142 25.85 -23.27 3.29
CA ARG A 142 26.33 -22.31 2.28
C ARG A 142 26.21 -22.95 0.89
N PHE A 143 25.75 -22.18 -0.08
CA PHE A 143 25.45 -22.61 -1.45
C PHE A 143 24.31 -23.65 -1.62
N SER A 144 23.52 -23.91 -0.58
CA SER A 144 22.24 -24.61 -0.77
C SER A 144 21.27 -23.74 -1.59
N LEU A 145 20.35 -24.37 -2.32
CA LEU A 145 19.30 -23.68 -3.08
C LEU A 145 18.54 -22.66 -2.21
N SER A 146 18.17 -23.05 -0.98
CA SER A 146 17.51 -22.14 -0.05
C SER A 146 18.40 -20.96 0.33
N TRP A 147 19.71 -21.14 0.45
CA TRP A 147 20.65 -20.06 0.77
C TRP A 147 20.75 -19.07 -0.38
N ILE A 148 20.86 -19.56 -1.61
CA ILE A 148 20.95 -18.74 -2.83
C ILE A 148 19.66 -17.94 -3.05
N ILE A 149 18.49 -18.59 -2.95
CA ILE A 149 17.18 -17.93 -3.15
C ILE A 149 16.98 -16.81 -2.14
N ASN A 150 17.28 -17.03 -0.86
CA ASN A 150 17.15 -15.99 0.16
C ASN A 150 18.06 -14.78 -0.14
N TRP A 151 19.29 -15.00 -0.60
CA TRP A 151 20.18 -13.90 -1.00
C TRP A 151 19.68 -13.13 -2.22
N ILE A 152 19.14 -13.83 -3.23
CA ILE A 152 18.52 -13.17 -4.38
C ILE A 152 17.33 -12.29 -3.94
N CYS A 153 16.45 -12.81 -3.08
CA CYS A 153 15.33 -12.04 -2.52
C CYS A 153 15.80 -10.82 -1.74
N ILE A 154 16.90 -10.92 -1.00
CA ILE A 154 17.49 -9.78 -0.28
C ILE A 154 17.97 -8.72 -1.26
N ILE A 155 18.79 -9.10 -2.25
CA ILE A 155 19.36 -8.18 -3.23
C ILE A 155 18.24 -7.49 -4.02
N LEU A 156 17.28 -8.25 -4.54
CA LEU A 156 16.12 -7.72 -5.27
C LEU A 156 15.27 -6.80 -4.37
N GLY A 157 15.01 -7.21 -3.12
CA GLY A 157 14.25 -6.41 -2.17
C GLY A 157 14.92 -5.07 -1.86
N VAL A 158 16.24 -5.04 -1.68
CA VAL A 158 17.01 -3.81 -1.46
C VAL A 158 17.01 -2.92 -2.70
N LEU A 159 17.18 -3.51 -3.90
CA LEU A 159 17.09 -2.76 -5.15
C LEU A 159 15.70 -2.12 -5.32
N LEU A 160 14.63 -2.87 -5.04
CA LEU A 160 13.26 -2.35 -5.08
C LEU A 160 13.04 -1.21 -4.06
N MET A 161 13.56 -1.37 -2.83
CA MET A 161 13.49 -0.34 -1.79
C MET A 161 14.15 0.98 -2.19
N ILE A 162 15.18 0.94 -3.05
CA ILE A 162 15.87 2.15 -3.50
C ILE A 162 15.23 2.69 -4.78
N LEU A 163 15.07 1.85 -5.80
CA LEU A 163 14.68 2.27 -7.14
C LEU A 163 13.21 2.69 -7.22
N ALA A 164 12.30 1.95 -6.56
CA ALA A 164 10.87 2.25 -6.66
C ALA A 164 10.51 3.59 -6.00
N PRO A 165 11.00 3.94 -4.79
CA PRO A 165 10.78 5.26 -4.22
C PRO A 165 11.37 6.40 -5.05
N ILE A 166 12.56 6.22 -5.65
CA ILE A 166 13.16 7.24 -6.53
C ILE A 166 12.29 7.48 -7.76
N GLY A 167 11.85 6.42 -8.43
CA GLY A 167 10.97 6.51 -9.59
C GLY A 167 9.62 7.15 -9.25
N ALA A 168 9.03 6.75 -8.13
CA ALA A 168 7.79 7.29 -7.62
C ALA A 168 7.89 8.78 -7.27
N LEU A 169 8.93 9.19 -6.54
CA LEU A 169 9.19 10.59 -6.21
C LEU A 169 9.39 11.43 -7.48
N ARG A 170 10.13 10.92 -8.47
CA ARG A 170 10.28 11.61 -9.76
C ARG A 170 8.93 11.80 -10.45
N SER A 171 8.07 10.78 -10.46
CA SER A 171 6.72 10.88 -11.02
C SER A 171 5.87 11.92 -10.28
N ILE A 172 5.94 11.94 -8.94
CA ILE A 172 5.23 12.93 -8.11
C ILE A 172 5.72 14.34 -8.44
N ILE A 173 7.05 14.56 -8.52
CA ILE A 173 7.63 15.87 -8.83
C ILE A 173 7.17 16.36 -10.21
N ILE A 174 7.17 15.49 -11.22
CA ILE A 174 6.72 15.86 -12.57
C ILE A 174 5.23 16.22 -12.57
N LYS A 175 4.37 15.40 -11.95
CA LYS A 175 2.92 15.67 -11.87
C LYS A 175 2.63 16.91 -11.02
N ALA A 176 3.39 17.15 -9.95
CA ALA A 176 3.22 18.30 -9.04
C ALA A 176 3.60 19.64 -9.68
N LYS A 177 4.51 19.69 -10.67
CA LYS A 177 4.87 20.95 -11.36
C LYS A 177 3.69 21.63 -12.05
N GLY A 178 2.71 20.85 -12.51
CA GLY A 178 1.48 21.35 -13.14
C GLY A 178 0.29 21.42 -12.18
N TYR A 179 0.47 21.07 -10.90
CA TYR A 179 -0.62 21.00 -9.93
C TYR A 179 -0.77 22.33 -9.19
N THR A 180 -1.95 22.93 -9.30
CA THR A 180 -2.36 24.08 -8.50
C THR A 180 -3.13 23.59 -7.27
N PHE A 181 -2.67 23.99 -6.09
CA PHE A 181 -3.29 23.59 -4.84
C PHE A 181 -4.65 24.28 -4.69
N PHE A 182 -5.74 23.51 -4.61
CA PHE A 182 -7.11 24.01 -4.42
C PHE A 182 -7.62 25.02 -5.47
N SER A 183 -7.33 24.81 -6.76
CA SER A 183 -7.90 25.61 -7.85
C SER A 183 -8.95 24.87 -8.66
#